data_AF-A0A0N0U8K1-F1
#
_entry.id   AF-A0A0N0U8K1-F1
#
_cell.length_a   1.000
_cell.length_b   1.000
_cell.length_c   1.000
_cell.angle_alpha   90.00
_cell.angle_beta   90.00
_cell.angle_gamma   90.00
#
_symmetry.space_group_name_H-M   'P 1'
#
loop_
_entity.id
_entity.type
_entity.pdbx_description
1 polymer ?
#
loop_
_entity_poly.entity_id
_entity_poly.type
_entity_poly.pdbx_seq_one_letter_code
_entity_poly.pdbx_strand_id
1 'polypeptide(L)'
;MERGKTAWRALRESKEKPLKGDAEVLEFLLDFSLSPPRQKTPLAIDSLTGLLRAKPADRRRRVEELALGLAKEFKDPGSVRFYAWVLWNALRAEIYGMWEGALALVEWAIARVREALAASLMSSRKEGIRRPGALLAHLLNQQGLLPLLRQAPQWRVA
;
A
#
# COMPACT_ATOMS: atom_id res chain seq x y z
N MET A 1 15.26 -7.10 18.12
CA MET A 1 15.01 -5.65 18.09
C MET A 1 16.00 -5.01 17.13
N GLU A 2 15.66 -4.89 15.85
CA GLU A 2 16.54 -4.27 14.86
C GLU A 2 16.25 -2.76 14.83
N ARG A 3 17.20 -1.98 15.37
CA ARG A 3 17.16 -0.51 15.31
C ARG A 3 17.37 -0.10 13.85
N GLY A 4 16.38 0.57 13.26
CA GLY A 4 16.50 1.13 11.91
C GLY A 4 17.76 1.98 11.75
N LYS A 5 18.35 1.96 10.55
CA LYS A 5 19.48 2.81 10.18
C LYS A 5 19.02 4.28 10.25
N THR A 6 19.39 4.98 11.32
CA THR A 6 19.13 6.41 11.45
C THR A 6 20.18 7.18 10.64
N ALA A 7 19.81 8.36 10.12
CA ALA A 7 20.71 9.23 9.32
C ALA A 7 22.06 9.48 10.01
N TRP A 8 22.07 9.53 11.35
CA TRP A 8 23.26 9.70 12.18
C TRP A 8 24.24 8.51 12.14
N ARG A 9 23.74 7.29 11.93
CA ARG A 9 24.58 6.08 11.82
C ARG A 9 25.24 5.99 10.46
N ALA A 10 24.50 6.33 9.40
CA ALA A 10 24.99 6.39 8.04
C ALA A 10 26.06 7.49 7.87
N LEU A 11 25.89 8.64 8.54
CA LEU A 11 26.90 9.71 8.61
C LEU A 11 28.18 9.27 9.34
N ARG A 12 28.07 8.40 10.33
CA ARG A 12 29.23 7.85 11.06
C ARG A 12 29.97 6.81 10.20
N GLU A 13 29.23 5.94 9.50
CA GLU A 13 29.79 4.94 8.59
C GLU A 13 30.53 5.57 7.40
N SER A 14 30.04 6.69 6.84
CA SER A 14 30.75 7.40 5.75
C SER A 14 32.03 8.11 6.21
N LYS A 15 32.10 8.50 7.49
CA LYS A 15 33.33 9.04 8.09
C LYS A 15 34.38 7.95 8.37
N GLU A 16 33.96 6.72 8.69
CA GLU A 16 34.86 5.60 8.94
C GLU A 16 35.35 4.93 7.65
N LYS A 17 34.55 4.94 6.58
CA LYS A 17 34.94 4.52 5.22
C LYS A 17 34.57 5.60 4.21
N PRO A 18 35.51 6.50 3.87
CA PRO A 18 35.23 7.56 2.91
C PRO A 18 34.97 6.95 1.52
N LEU A 19 33.80 7.27 0.96
CA LEU A 19 33.40 6.92 -0.40
C LEU A 19 34.31 7.69 -1.36
N LYS A 20 34.92 6.99 -2.33
CA LYS A 20 36.02 7.54 -3.14
C LYS A 20 35.59 7.97 -4.54
N GLY A 21 34.33 7.77 -4.92
CA GLY A 21 33.83 8.14 -6.24
C GLY A 21 32.33 8.47 -6.27
N ASP A 22 31.94 9.29 -7.25
CA ASP A 22 30.58 9.80 -7.42
C ASP A 22 29.53 8.70 -7.57
N ALA A 23 29.91 7.54 -8.14
CA ALA A 23 29.05 6.37 -8.26
C ALA A 23 28.73 5.73 -6.90
N GLU A 24 29.70 5.66 -5.99
CA GLU A 24 29.50 5.13 -4.64
C GLU A 24 28.63 6.06 -3.78
N VAL A 25 28.75 7.37 -4.01
CA VAL A 25 27.91 8.39 -3.38
C VAL A 25 26.46 8.29 -3.89
N LEU A 26 26.27 8.10 -5.20
CA LEU A 26 24.95 7.89 -5.79
C LEU A 26 24.30 6.60 -5.30
N GLU A 27 25.03 5.48 -5.27
CA GLU A 27 24.51 4.23 -4.71
C GLU A 27 24.12 4.39 -3.24
N PHE A 28 24.95 5.05 -2.42
CA PHE A 28 24.62 5.30 -1.02
C PHE A 28 23.36 6.16 -0.84
N LEU A 29 23.21 7.22 -1.65
CA LEU A 29 22.03 8.09 -1.62
C LEU A 29 20.78 7.36 -2.12
N LEU A 30 20.90 6.51 -3.13
CA LEU A 30 19.84 5.66 -3.63
C LEU A 30 19.45 4.62 -2.58
N ASP A 31 20.40 3.93 -1.94
CA ASP A 31 20.12 2.96 -0.89
C ASP A 31 19.48 3.62 0.34
N PHE A 32 19.87 4.85 0.67
CA PHE A 32 19.29 5.63 1.76
C PHE A 32 17.88 6.14 1.44
N SER A 33 17.64 6.60 0.21
CA SER A 33 16.35 7.15 -0.22
C SER A 33 15.33 6.08 -0.64
N LEU A 34 15.80 4.94 -1.15
CA LEU A 34 15.01 3.82 -1.63
C LEU A 34 14.92 2.66 -0.64
N SER A 35 15.51 2.75 0.55
CA SER A 35 15.23 1.81 1.64
C SER A 35 13.92 2.20 2.34
N PRO A 36 12.75 1.62 2.02
CA PRO A 36 11.71 1.56 3.02
C PRO A 36 12.24 0.64 4.13
N PRO A 37 11.86 0.89 5.40
CA PRO A 37 12.08 -0.12 6.40
C PRO A 37 11.43 -1.42 5.89
N ARG A 38 12.21 -2.51 5.81
CA ARG A 38 11.69 -3.89 5.77
C ARG A 38 10.95 -4.21 7.08
N GLN A 39 9.95 -3.42 7.42
CA GLN A 39 8.85 -3.93 8.18
C GLN A 39 8.08 -4.81 7.21
N LYS A 40 7.91 -6.08 7.58
CA LYS A 40 6.90 -6.95 6.99
C LYS A 40 5.56 -6.24 7.16
N THR A 41 5.22 -5.40 6.20
CA THR A 41 3.92 -4.76 6.09
C THR A 41 2.92 -5.88 5.81
N PRO A 42 1.76 -5.93 6.49
CA PRO A 42 0.84 -7.05 6.37
C PRO A 42 0.12 -7.12 5.01
N LEU A 43 0.51 -6.32 4.01
CA LEU A 43 0.32 -6.63 2.60
C LEU A 43 1.64 -6.38 1.86
N ALA A 44 2.35 -7.45 1.56
CA ALA A 44 3.40 -7.47 0.55
C ALA A 44 2.76 -7.49 -0.85
N ILE A 45 3.47 -7.01 -1.88
CA ILE A 45 3.11 -7.08 -3.32
C ILE A 45 2.59 -8.48 -3.73
N ASP A 46 3.13 -9.52 -3.07
CA ASP A 46 2.72 -10.91 -3.21
C ASP A 46 1.26 -11.19 -2.83
N SER A 47 0.61 -10.30 -2.06
CA SER A 47 -0.72 -10.50 -1.51
C SER A 47 -1.81 -10.19 -2.52
N LEU A 48 -1.71 -9.08 -3.26
CA LEU A 48 -2.68 -8.70 -4.31
C LEU A 48 -2.46 -9.49 -5.59
N THR A 49 -1.20 -9.68 -6.01
CA THR A 49 -0.86 -10.63 -7.08
C THR A 49 -1.24 -12.07 -6.69
N GLY A 50 -1.10 -12.41 -5.40
CA GLY A 50 -1.55 -13.66 -4.83
C GLY A 50 -3.07 -13.84 -4.86
N LEU A 51 -3.86 -12.76 -4.86
CA LEU A 51 -5.33 -12.85 -5.06
C LEU A 51 -5.65 -13.36 -6.46
N LEU A 52 -4.97 -12.87 -7.50
CA LEU A 52 -5.18 -13.32 -8.87
C LEU A 52 -4.82 -14.80 -9.04
N ARG A 53 -3.69 -15.21 -8.44
CA ARG A 53 -3.18 -16.59 -8.49
C ARG A 53 -3.97 -17.58 -7.63
N ALA A 54 -4.75 -17.11 -6.66
CA ALA A 54 -5.55 -17.97 -5.80
C ALA A 54 -6.66 -18.67 -6.58
N LYS A 55 -7.01 -19.89 -6.14
CA LYS A 55 -8.15 -20.65 -6.66
C LYS A 55 -9.43 -19.82 -6.52
N PRO A 56 -10.38 -19.88 -7.46
CA PRO A 56 -11.63 -19.12 -7.39
C PRO A 56 -12.37 -19.23 -6.05
N ALA A 57 -12.41 -20.43 -5.46
CA ALA A 57 -13.04 -20.70 -4.17
C ALA A 57 -12.39 -19.95 -2.98
N ASP A 58 -11.08 -19.71 -3.04
CA ASP A 58 -10.31 -19.11 -1.94
C ASP A 58 -10.21 -17.58 -2.04
N ARG A 59 -10.51 -17.00 -3.22
CA ARG A 59 -10.36 -15.56 -3.47
C ARG A 59 -11.18 -14.72 -2.51
N ARG A 60 -12.42 -15.12 -2.22
CA ARG A 60 -13.31 -14.38 -1.31
C ARG A 60 -12.73 -14.30 0.10
N ARG A 61 -12.31 -15.45 0.63
CA ARG A 61 -11.66 -15.53 1.94
C ARG A 61 -10.42 -14.65 2.01
N ARG A 62 -9.56 -14.70 0.98
CA ARG A 62 -8.36 -13.86 0.93
C ARG A 62 -8.68 -12.38 0.88
N VAL A 63 -9.71 -11.95 0.14
CA VAL A 63 -10.14 -10.54 0.14
C VAL A 63 -10.63 -10.10 1.51
N GLU A 64 -11.39 -10.94 2.21
CA GLU A 64 -11.84 -10.66 3.59
C GLU A 64 -10.65 -10.56 4.56
N GLU A 65 -9.70 -11.48 4.49
CA GLU A 65 -8.46 -11.46 5.30
C GLU A 65 -7.65 -10.18 5.05
N LEU A 66 -7.48 -9.78 3.79
CA LEU A 66 -6.76 -8.56 3.41
C LEU A 66 -7.50 -7.28 3.85
N ALA A 67 -8.82 -7.22 3.69
CA ALA A 67 -9.61 -6.08 4.13
C ALA A 67 -9.56 -5.89 5.65
N LEU A 68 -9.59 -7.00 6.41
CA LEU A 68 -9.39 -6.99 7.86
C LEU A 68 -7.96 -6.56 8.23
N GLY A 69 -6.97 -7.03 7.48
CA GLY A 69 -5.57 -6.61 7.63
C GLY A 69 -5.40 -5.10 7.46
N LEU A 70 -5.94 -4.54 6.38
CA LEU A 70 -5.95 -3.10 6.10
C LEU A 70 -6.64 -2.30 7.20
N ALA A 71 -7.83 -2.71 7.63
CA ALA A 71 -8.56 -2.02 8.68
C ALA A 71 -7.80 -2.00 10.01
N LYS A 72 -7.12 -3.09 10.36
CA LYS A 72 -6.26 -3.15 11.55
C LYS A 72 -5.04 -2.26 11.39
N GLU A 73 -4.35 -2.34 10.26
CA GLU A 73 -3.16 -1.56 9.96
C GLU A 73 -3.44 -0.06 10.00
N PHE A 74 -4.55 0.37 9.39
CA PHE A 74 -4.95 1.77 9.32
C PHE A 74 -5.71 2.25 10.56
N LYS A 75 -5.92 1.38 11.55
CA LYS A 75 -6.76 1.64 12.73
C LYS A 75 -8.15 2.18 12.35
N ASP A 76 -8.71 1.64 11.27
CA ASP A 76 -9.97 2.05 10.67
C ASP A 76 -10.95 0.86 10.55
N PRO A 77 -11.49 0.37 11.69
CA PRO A 77 -12.38 -0.79 11.70
C PRO A 77 -13.73 -0.54 11.01
N GLY A 78 -14.16 0.73 10.88
CA GLY A 78 -15.41 1.08 10.22
C GLY A 78 -15.40 0.87 8.70
N SER A 79 -14.21 0.82 8.10
CA SER A 79 -14.04 0.76 6.65
C SER A 79 -13.76 -0.64 6.10
N VAL A 80 -13.83 -1.71 6.91
CA VAL A 80 -13.58 -3.10 6.45
C VAL A 80 -14.39 -3.45 5.21
N ARG A 81 -15.70 -3.16 5.22
CA ARG A 81 -16.59 -3.45 4.08
C ARG A 81 -16.17 -2.68 2.82
N PHE A 82 -15.72 -1.44 3.00
CA PHE A 82 -15.22 -0.62 1.91
C PHE A 82 -13.93 -1.19 1.31
N TYR A 83 -12.96 -1.59 2.15
CA TYR A 83 -11.71 -2.21 1.68
C TYR A 83 -11.98 -3.52 0.93
N ALA A 84 -12.84 -4.39 1.48
CA ALA A 84 -13.23 -5.63 0.82
C ALA A 84 -13.90 -5.36 -0.53
N TRP A 85 -14.80 -4.36 -0.59
CA TRP A 85 -15.44 -3.95 -1.83
C TRP A 85 -14.39 -3.47 -2.85
N VAL A 86 -13.47 -2.55 -2.50
CA VAL A 86 -12.44 -2.08 -3.43
C VAL A 86 -11.61 -3.24 -3.98
N LEU A 87 -11.10 -4.10 -3.10
CA LEU A 87 -10.27 -5.25 -3.48
C LEU A 87 -11.02 -6.22 -4.41
N TRP A 88 -12.28 -6.53 -4.08
CA TRP A 88 -13.08 -7.46 -4.87
C TRP A 88 -13.43 -6.90 -6.25
N ASN A 89 -13.77 -5.62 -6.34
CA ASN A 89 -14.12 -5.01 -7.63
C ASN A 89 -12.88 -4.77 -8.50
N ALA A 90 -11.73 -4.41 -7.92
CA ALA A 90 -10.46 -4.32 -8.65
C ALA A 90 -10.01 -5.68 -9.19
N LEU A 91 -10.14 -6.75 -8.39
CA LEU A 91 -9.86 -8.11 -8.82
C LEU A 91 -10.75 -8.52 -10.01
N ARG A 92 -12.04 -8.19 -9.98
CA ARG A 92 -12.95 -8.45 -11.10
C ARG A 92 -12.62 -7.62 -12.33
N ALA A 93 -12.24 -6.35 -12.15
CA ALA A 93 -11.79 -5.48 -13.25
C ALA A 93 -10.62 -6.10 -14.03
N GLU A 94 -9.66 -6.69 -13.32
CA GLU A 94 -8.53 -7.40 -13.92
C GLU A 94 -8.94 -8.73 -14.57
N ILE A 95 -9.71 -9.58 -13.86
CA ILE A 95 -10.13 -10.90 -14.38
C ILE A 95 -10.94 -10.77 -15.68
N TYR A 96 -11.83 -9.79 -15.76
CA TYR A 96 -12.68 -9.58 -16.93
C TYR A 96 -12.04 -8.65 -17.97
N GLY A 97 -10.78 -8.24 -17.80
CA GLY A 97 -10.06 -7.41 -18.75
C GLY A 97 -10.65 -6.01 -18.95
N MET A 98 -11.46 -5.52 -17.99
CA MET A 98 -12.07 -4.19 -18.08
C MET A 98 -11.08 -3.07 -17.74
N TRP A 99 -10.09 -3.38 -16.90
CA TRP A 99 -8.98 -2.47 -16.60
C TRP A 99 -7.75 -3.28 -16.19
N GLU A 100 -6.74 -3.27 -17.07
CA GLU A 100 -5.43 -3.85 -16.80
C GLU A 100 -4.67 -3.04 -15.75
N GLY A 101 -4.20 -3.68 -14.68
CA GLY A 101 -3.49 -3.01 -13.58
C GLY A 101 -4.40 -2.36 -12.53
N ALA A 102 -5.70 -2.66 -12.49
CA ALA A 102 -6.59 -2.18 -11.43
C ALA A 102 -6.11 -2.58 -10.02
N LEU A 103 -5.55 -3.78 -9.85
CA LEU A 103 -5.00 -4.22 -8.56
C LEU A 103 -3.69 -3.50 -8.23
N ALA A 104 -2.84 -3.26 -9.22
CA ALA A 104 -1.62 -2.46 -9.05
C ALA A 104 -1.94 -1.00 -8.65
N LEU A 105 -3.03 -0.44 -9.18
CA LEU A 105 -3.49 0.90 -8.82
C LEU A 105 -3.99 0.95 -7.37
N VAL A 106 -4.76 -0.07 -6.95
CA VAL A 106 -5.18 -0.19 -5.54
C VAL A 106 -3.97 -0.34 -4.62
N GLU A 107 -2.95 -1.10 -5.03
CA GLU A 107 -1.71 -1.24 -4.29
C GLU A 107 -0.99 0.09 -4.10
N TRP A 108 -0.82 0.84 -5.19
CA TRP A 108 -0.25 2.19 -5.15
C TRP A 108 -1.02 3.10 -4.19
N ALA A 109 -2.35 3.07 -4.24
CA ALA A 109 -3.19 3.90 -3.37
C ALA A 109 -3.05 3.52 -1.89
N ILE A 110 -2.96 2.22 -1.58
CA ILE A 110 -2.68 1.72 -0.23
C ILE A 110 -1.32 2.21 0.26
N ALA A 111 -0.28 2.15 -0.58
CA ALA A 111 1.05 2.65 -0.23
C ALA A 111 1.04 4.16 0.09
N ARG A 112 0.32 4.96 -0.68
CA ARG A 112 0.14 6.40 -0.41
C ARG A 112 -0.58 6.66 0.91
N VAL A 113 -1.61 5.87 1.24
CA VAL A 113 -2.28 5.98 2.55
C VAL A 113 -1.32 5.64 3.69
N ARG A 114 -0.48 4.60 3.55
CA ARG A 114 0.55 4.23 4.54
C ARG A 114 1.52 5.38 4.77
N GLU A 115 2.03 5.98 3.70
CA GLU A 115 2.96 7.10 3.78
C GLU A 115 2.33 8.32 4.46
N ALA A 116 1.10 8.65 4.10
CA ALA A 116 0.38 9.76 4.70
C ALA A 116 0.15 9.53 6.21
N LEU A 117 -0.18 8.30 6.61
CA LEU A 117 -0.31 7.92 8.02
C LEU A 117 1.03 8.01 8.77
N ALA A 118 2.12 7.55 8.15
CA ALA A 118 3.45 7.66 8.73
C ALA A 118 3.90 9.12 8.89
N ALA A 119 3.65 9.96 7.88
CA ALA A 119 3.94 11.40 7.93
C ALA A 119 3.12 12.11 9.01
N SER A 120 1.86 11.73 9.18
CA SER A 120 0.97 12.26 10.22
C SER A 120 1.46 11.92 11.64
N LEU A 121 2.07 10.74 11.84
CA LEU A 121 2.69 10.35 13.11
C LEU A 121 3.97 11.13 13.44
N MET A 122 4.69 11.61 12.41
CA MET A 122 5.91 12.40 12.57
C MET A 122 5.65 13.91 12.71
N SER A 123 4.42 14.36 12.42
CA SER A 123 4.04 15.77 12.54
C SER A 123 3.73 16.14 13.99
N SER A 124 4.31 17.24 14.47
CA SER A 124 4.03 17.81 15.80
C SER A 124 2.63 18.46 15.87
N ARG A 125 1.99 18.74 14.72
CA ARG A 125 0.58 19.11 14.66
C ARG A 125 -0.29 17.86 14.79
N LYS A 126 -1.14 17.82 15.82
CA LYS A 126 -2.17 16.79 16.08
C LYS A 126 -3.25 16.61 15.00
N GLU A 127 -3.00 17.02 13.76
CA GLU A 127 -3.85 16.69 12.61
C GLU A 127 -3.50 15.27 12.13
N GLY A 128 -3.91 14.31 12.96
CA GLY A 128 -3.99 12.91 12.59
C GLY A 128 -4.87 12.75 11.35
N ILE A 129 -4.47 11.93 10.38
CA ILE A 129 -5.40 11.49 9.32
C ILE A 129 -6.51 10.68 9.99
N ARG A 130 -7.67 11.32 10.19
CA ARG A 130 -8.80 10.71 10.90
C ARG A 130 -9.57 9.68 10.08
N ARG A 131 -9.41 9.67 8.75
CA ARG A 131 -10.21 8.84 7.84
C ARG A 131 -9.37 8.23 6.71
N PRO A 132 -8.62 7.15 6.98
CA PRO A 132 -7.80 6.47 5.98
C PRO A 132 -8.62 5.92 4.80
N GLY A 133 -9.81 5.36 5.06
CA GLY A 133 -10.70 4.88 4.00
C GLY A 133 -11.17 5.97 3.04
N ALA A 134 -11.40 7.19 3.55
CA ALA A 134 -11.77 8.33 2.72
C ALA A 134 -10.59 8.82 1.87
N LEU A 135 -9.37 8.80 2.41
CA LEU A 135 -8.17 9.10 1.64
C LEU A 135 -7.96 8.09 0.52
N LEU A 136 -8.13 6.79 0.80
CA LEU A 136 -8.05 5.75 -0.22
C LEU A 136 -9.10 6.01 -1.32
N ALA A 137 -10.36 6.26 -0.94
CA ALA A 137 -11.41 6.59 -1.90
C ALA A 137 -11.05 7.81 -2.75
N HIS A 138 -10.49 8.86 -2.16
CA HIS A 138 -10.07 10.05 -2.87
C HIS A 138 -8.98 9.76 -3.91
N LEU A 139 -7.94 9.01 -3.53
CA LEU A 139 -6.86 8.60 -4.44
C LEU A 139 -7.38 7.76 -5.60
N LEU A 140 -8.23 6.77 -5.32
CA LEU A 140 -8.84 5.94 -6.36
C LEU A 140 -9.79 6.72 -7.26
N ASN A 141 -10.42 7.77 -6.75
CA ASN A 141 -11.28 8.65 -7.53
C ASN A 141 -10.47 9.56 -8.46
N GLN A 142 -9.35 10.12 -7.99
CA GLN A 142 -8.44 10.92 -8.81
C GLN A 142 -7.90 10.13 -10.01
N GLN A 143 -7.63 8.84 -9.82
CA GLN A 143 -7.14 7.96 -10.88
C GLN A 143 -8.26 7.35 -11.75
N GLY A 144 -9.53 7.72 -11.53
CA GLY A 144 -10.66 7.22 -12.31
C GLY A 144 -11.12 5.79 -11.99
N LEU A 145 -10.43 5.06 -11.10
CA LEU A 145 -10.81 3.70 -10.72
C LEU A 145 -12.13 3.68 -9.96
N LEU A 146 -12.30 4.55 -8.97
CA LEU A 146 -13.49 4.50 -8.10
C LEU A 146 -14.82 4.72 -8.86
N PRO A 147 -14.94 5.69 -9.79
CA PRO A 147 -16.10 5.82 -10.67
C PRO A 147 -16.38 4.54 -11.48
N LEU A 148 -15.35 3.91 -12.03
CA LEU A 148 -15.49 2.68 -12.80
C LEU A 148 -16.00 1.52 -11.93
N LEU A 149 -15.44 1.35 -10.72
CA LEU A 149 -15.91 0.32 -9.78
C LEU A 149 -17.36 0.55 -9.32
N ARG A 150 -17.84 1.81 -9.32
CA ARG A 150 -19.25 2.15 -9.01
C ARG A 150 -20.20 1.89 -10.18
N GLN A 151 -19.72 2.08 -11.40
CA GLN A 151 -20.49 1.84 -12.64
C GLN A 151 -20.49 0.37 -13.04
N ALA A 152 -19.56 -0.42 -12.51
CA ALA A 152 -19.55 -1.86 -12.69
C ALA A 152 -20.95 -2.43 -12.35
N PRO A 153 -21.55 -3.23 -13.24
CA PRO A 153 -22.85 -3.82 -12.96
C PRO A 153 -22.80 -4.58 -11.64
N GLN A 154 -23.94 -4.72 -10.94
CA GLN A 154 -24.05 -5.64 -9.81
C GLN A 154 -23.78 -7.05 -10.32
N TRP A 155 -22.50 -7.42 -10.43
CA TRP A 155 -22.04 -8.68 -10.97
C TRP A 155 -22.72 -9.77 -10.16
N ARG A 156 -23.65 -10.47 -10.79
CA ARG A 156 -24.44 -11.51 -10.15
C ARG A 156 -23.47 -12.48 -9.51
N VAL A 157 -23.68 -12.73 -8.22
CA VAL A 157 -22.98 -13.76 -7.47
C VAL A 157 -23.27 -15.07 -8.19
N ALA A 158 -22.26 -15.65 -8.84
CA ALA A 158 -22.28 -17.05 -9.26
C ALA A 158 -21.64 -17.88 -8.14
#